data_AF-A0A442WRL3-F1
#
_entry.id   AF-A0A442WRL3-F1
#
_cell.length_a   1.000
_cell.length_b   1.000
_cell.length_c   1.000
_cell.angle_alpha   90.00
_cell.angle_beta   90.00
_cell.angle_gamma   90.00
#
_symmetry.space_group_name_H-M   'P 1'
#
loop_
_entity.id
_entity.type
_entity.pdbx_description
1 polymer ?
#
loop_
_entity_poly.entity_id
_entity_poly.type
_entity_poly.pdbx_seq_one_letter_code
_entity_poly.pdbx_strand_id
1 'polypeptide(L)' 'MGNCGSVVEGWQGLTDDEAIEAATEKHGKDPSTSVAYCTFEASGNPDDPEYRFWFDLFLKLSKKDHVGWA' A
#
# COMPACT_ATOMS: atom_id res chain seq x y z
N MET A 1 15.27 -15.26 4.44
CA MET A 1 14.85 -14.27 5.46
C MET A 1 13.77 -13.42 4.84
N GLY A 2 12.53 -13.91 4.80
CA GLY A 2 11.37 -13.07 4.51
C GLY A 2 10.91 -12.50 5.85
N ASN A 3 10.64 -11.20 5.90
CA ASN A 3 10.20 -10.53 7.10
C ASN A 3 8.95 -11.24 7.64
N CYS A 4 9.02 -11.93 8.78
CA CYS A 4 7.87 -12.59 9.41
C CYS A 4 6.89 -11.60 10.08
N GLY A 5 7.00 -10.32 9.74
CA GLY A 5 6.20 -9.22 10.31
C GLY A 5 5.49 -8.48 9.20
N SER A 6 4.38 -7.83 9.58
CA SER A 6 3.56 -7.03 8.67
C SER A 6 4.41 -5.97 7.96
N VAL A 7 4.03 -5.59 6.75
CA VAL A 7 4.62 -4.44 6.04
C VAL A 7 4.41 -3.16 6.85
N VAL A 8 3.20 -2.97 7.38
CA VAL A 8 2.87 -1.91 8.34
C VAL A 8 2.03 -2.53 9.45
N GLU A 9 2.50 -2.46 10.69
CA GLU A 9 1.77 -2.99 11.84
C GLU A 9 0.40 -2.30 12.00
N GLY A 10 -0.66 -3.10 12.17
CA GLY A 10 -2.01 -2.58 12.37
C GLY A 10 -2.73 -2.07 11.11
N TRP A 11 -2.22 -2.39 9.92
CA TRP A 11 -2.83 -1.98 8.63
C TRP A 11 -4.32 -2.28 8.52
N GLN A 12 -4.82 -3.33 9.18
CA GLN A 12 -6.23 -3.75 9.15
C GLN A 12 -7.18 -2.67 9.70
N GLY A 13 -6.67 -1.79 10.56
CA GLY A 13 -7.44 -0.71 11.18
C GLY A 13 -7.27 0.65 10.50
N LEU A 14 -6.39 0.77 9.51
CA LEU A 14 -6.09 2.04 8.87
C LEU A 14 -7.19 2.40 7.87
N THR A 15 -7.57 3.66 7.87
CA THR A 15 -8.26 4.27 6.73
C THR A 15 -7.32 4.37 5.52
N ASP A 16 -7.88 4.60 4.32
CA ASP A 16 -7.08 4.78 3.11
C ASP A 16 -6.02 5.90 3.29
N ASP A 17 -6.38 7.02 3.93
CA ASP A 17 -5.48 8.16 4.15
C ASP A 17 -4.36 7.85 5.15
N GLU A 18 -4.70 7.19 6.27
CA GLU A 18 -3.69 6.77 7.26
C GLU A 18 -2.74 5.71 6.68
N ALA A 19 -3.24 4.81 5.84
CA ALA A 19 -2.41 3.82 5.15
C ALA A 19 -1.45 4.47 4.14
N ILE A 20 -1.91 5.51 3.42
CA ILE A 20 -1.07 6.30 2.52
C ILE A 20 0.03 7.03 3.29
N GLU A 21 -0.33 7.67 4.41
CA GLU A 21 0.63 8.35 5.28
C GLU A 21 1.67 7.38 5.81
N ALA A 22 1.25 6.25 6.40
CA ALA A 22 2.16 5.23 6.93
C ALA A 22 3.10 4.65 5.86
N ALA A 23 2.58 4.38 4.65
CA ALA A 23 3.41 3.94 3.53
C ALA A 23 4.43 5.02 3.13
N THR A 24 4.01 6.28 3.08
CA THR A 24 4.86 7.43 2.74
C THR A 24 5.94 7.68 3.78
N GLU A 25 5.61 7.59 5.07
CA GLU A 25 6.57 7.70 6.17
C GLU A 25 7.61 6.57 6.12
N LYS A 26 7.18 5.35 5.83
CA LYS A 26 8.07 4.18 5.73
C LYS A 26 9.03 4.27 4.54
N HIS A 27 8.55 4.69 3.37
CA HIS A 27 9.33 4.63 2.13
C HIS A 27 9.94 5.96 1.68
N GLY A 28 9.42 7.09 2.16
CA GLY A 28 9.87 8.43 1.80
C GLY A 28 9.65 8.78 0.32
N LYS A 29 8.63 8.19 -0.32
CA LYS A 29 8.28 8.40 -1.75
C LYS A 29 6.90 9.03 -1.89
N ASP A 30 6.51 9.37 -3.11
CA ASP A 30 5.13 9.79 -3.38
C ASP A 30 4.12 8.70 -2.95
N PRO A 31 2.86 9.08 -2.65
CA PRO A 31 1.83 8.15 -2.18
C PRO A 31 1.70 6.86 -3.00
N SER A 32 1.62 6.98 -4.33
CA SER A 32 1.39 5.85 -5.23
C SER A 32 2.58 4.91 -5.23
N THR A 33 3.80 5.44 -5.31
CA THR A 33 5.02 4.62 -5.25
C THR A 33 5.19 3.97 -3.88
N SER A 34 4.94 4.69 -2.80
CA SER A 34 5.04 4.15 -1.43
C SER A 34 4.08 2.97 -1.19
N VAL A 35 2.82 3.10 -1.61
CA VAL A 35 1.82 2.02 -1.53
C VAL A 35 2.18 0.83 -2.43
N ALA A 36 2.78 1.07 -3.60
CA ALA A 36 3.26 0.00 -4.47
C ALA A 36 4.39 -0.82 -3.81
N TYR A 37 5.32 -0.16 -3.12
CA TYR A 37 6.37 -0.85 -2.36
C TYR A 37 5.77 -1.71 -1.24
N CYS A 38 4.78 -1.20 -0.51
CA CYS A 38 4.08 -1.98 0.51
C CYS A 38 3.42 -3.24 -0.09
N THR A 39 2.83 -3.10 -1.29
CA THR A 39 2.24 -4.24 -2.02
C THR A 39 3.29 -5.29 -2.38
N PHE A 40 4.47 -4.88 -2.87
CA PHE A 40 5.54 -5.81 -3.22
C PHE A 40 6.14 -6.50 -2.00
N GLU A 41 6.27 -5.79 -0.88
CA GLU A 41 6.75 -6.40 0.38
C GLU A 41 5.77 -7.45 0.91
N ALA A 42 4.45 -7.24 0.75
CA ALA A 42 3.41 -8.19 1.12
C ALA A 42 3.20 -9.34 0.10
N SER A 43 3.82 -9.27 -1.09
CA SER A 43 3.52 -10.16 -2.23
C SER A 43 3.93 -11.63 -2.08
N GLY A 44 4.50 -12.01 -0.93
CA GLY A 44 4.94 -13.39 -0.66
C GLY A 44 3.83 -14.43 -0.80
N ASN A 45 2.56 -14.04 -0.59
CA ASN A 45 1.39 -14.86 -0.89
C ASN A 45 0.29 -13.99 -1.53
N PRO A 46 -0.17 -14.31 -2.76
CA PRO A 46 -1.33 -13.64 -3.36
C PRO A 46 -2.58 -13.76 -2.50
N ASP A 47 -2.66 -14.79 -1.64
CA ASP A 47 -3.73 -15.00 -0.68
C ASP A 47 -3.59 -14.24 0.66
N ASP A 48 -2.55 -13.43 0.82
CA ASP A 48 -2.38 -12.58 2.00
C ASP A 48 -3.40 -11.42 2.02
N PRO A 49 -4.15 -11.23 3.13
CA PRO A 49 -5.01 -10.07 3.31
C PRO A 49 -4.25 -8.72 3.24
N GLU A 50 -3.00 -8.67 3.71
CA GLU A 50 -2.18 -7.45 3.68
C GLU A 50 -1.81 -7.10 2.25
N TYR A 51 -1.46 -8.11 1.44
CA TYR A 51 -1.21 -7.92 0.01
C TYR A 51 -2.43 -7.33 -0.70
N ARG A 52 -3.62 -7.90 -0.47
CA ARG A 52 -4.88 -7.39 -1.05
C ARG A 52 -5.15 -5.96 -0.66
N PHE A 53 -4.98 -5.63 0.61
CA PHE A 53 -5.18 -4.28 1.13
C PHE A 53 -4.33 -3.25 0.40
N TRP A 54 -3.00 -3.49 0.32
CA TRP A 54 -2.09 -2.57 -0.35
C TRP A 54 -2.33 -2.50 -1.86
N PHE A 55 -2.63 -3.63 -2.49
CA PHE A 55 -2.94 -3.69 -3.93
C PHE A 55 -4.22 -2.91 -4.27
N ASP A 56 -5.29 -3.08 -3.50
CA ASP A 56 -6.55 -2.36 -3.71
C ASP A 56 -6.38 -0.85 -3.49
N LEU A 57 -5.60 -0.45 -2.49
CA LEU A 57 -5.26 0.95 -2.24
C LEU A 57 -4.45 1.55 -3.40
N PHE A 58 -3.47 0.82 -3.92
CA PHE A 58 -2.70 1.23 -5.10
C PHE A 58 -3.60 1.46 -6.32
N LEU A 59 -4.57 0.57 -6.57
CA LEU A 59 -5.53 0.73 -7.65
C LEU A 59 -6.45 1.94 -7.47
N LYS A 60 -6.87 2.24 -6.23
CA LYS A 60 -7.66 3.45 -5.94
C LYS A 60 -6.87 4.72 -6.25
N LEU A 61 -5.60 4.77 -5.83
CA LEU A 61 -4.70 5.90 -6.10
C LEU A 61 -4.47 6.10 -7.60
N SER A 62 -4.11 5.02 -8.30
CA SER A 62 -3.88 5.05 -9.74
C SER A 62 -5.10 5.57 -10.50
N LYS A 63 -6.31 5.18 -10.10
CA LYS A 63 -7.55 5.68 -10.71
C LYS A 63 -7.83 7.15 -10.40
N LYS A 64 -7.48 7.65 -9.20
CA LYS A 64 -7.63 9.06 -8.82
C LYS A 64 -6.72 9.97 -9.66
N ASP A 65 -5.48 9.55 -9.91
CA ASP A 65 -4.53 10.31 -10.73
C ASP A 65 -4.98 10.40 -12.20
N HIS A 66 -5.75 9.42 -12.69
CA HIS A 66 -6.26 9.39 -14.06
C HIS A 66 -7.47 10.30 -14.34
N VAL A 67 -8.13 10.89 -13.34
CA VAL A 67 -9.33 11.74 -13.56
C VAL A 67 -8.98 13.19 -13.99
N GLY A 68 -7.70 13.50 -14.19
CA GLY A 68 -7.20 14.84 -14.53
C GLY A 68 -6.81 15.08 -15.99
N TRP A 69 -6.98 14.12 -16.90
CA TRP A 69 -6.58 14.30 -18.31
C TRP A 69 -7.78 14.52 -19.24
N ALA A 70 -8.42 15.68 -19.10
CA ALA A 70 -9.34 16.24 -20.08
C ALA A 70 -8.73 17.47 -20.74
#